data_AF-A0A1M7KTP2-F1
#
_entry.id   AF-A0A1M7KTP2-F1
#
_cell.length_a   1.000
_cell.length_b   1.000
_cell.length_c   1.000
_cell.angle_alpha   90.00
_cell.angle_beta   90.00
_cell.angle_gamma   90.00
#
_symmetry.space_group_name_H-M   'P 1'
#
loop_
_entity.id
_entity.type
_entity.pdbx_description
1 polymer ?
#
loop_
_entity_poly.entity_id
_entity_poly.type
_entity_poly.pdbx_seq_one_letter_code
_entity_poly.pdbx_strand_id
1 'polypeptide(L)'
;MKHSAFFYVLFALSLAFLFACSDDDSDTFLVRGDYRSYQDDEDDFSSSSAYSSSSARSSSSSEQRSSSSSDAWLDTIPYVSPCRDEEDDNCKYGILADERDGQSYRTVDIGEQTWMAENLNYASESSKCYNDSLEYCDLYGRLYSWADAMEVCPSGWHLPSLDEWKILYTYAGGIYTSASKLRTTSGWMNPDAEGTDDYGFSVLPAGAFRDLHGSGFRDLYESAIFWTSTDYAYSELDVYDICFDKRDKMVDGHSQKTRNLLSVRCLKN
;
A
#
# COMPACT_ATOMS: atom_id res chain seq x y z
N MET A 1 -10.44 -34.56 -48.80
CA MET A 1 -9.33 -33.62 -48.55
C MET A 1 -9.76 -32.69 -47.43
N LYS A 2 -8.96 -32.64 -46.36
CA LYS A 2 -9.29 -31.99 -45.08
C LYS A 2 -9.11 -30.47 -45.23
N HIS A 3 -10.10 -29.67 -44.84
CA HIS A 3 -9.90 -28.25 -44.56
C HIS A 3 -9.99 -28.01 -43.07
N SER A 4 -8.84 -27.70 -42.48
CA SER A 4 -8.65 -27.36 -41.07
C SER A 4 -8.97 -25.87 -40.88
N ALA A 5 -9.95 -25.54 -40.06
CA ALA A 5 -10.19 -24.18 -39.59
C ALA A 5 -9.29 -23.91 -38.38
N PHE A 6 -8.33 -23.00 -38.51
CA PHE A 6 -7.56 -22.46 -37.38
C PHE A 6 -8.39 -21.35 -36.72
N PHE A 7 -8.89 -21.62 -35.52
CA PHE A 7 -9.42 -20.60 -34.63
C PHE A 7 -8.25 -19.86 -33.96
N TYR A 8 -8.02 -18.61 -34.33
CA TYR A 8 -7.21 -17.70 -33.53
C TYR A 8 -8.12 -17.11 -32.45
N VAL A 9 -8.03 -17.62 -31.23
CA VAL A 9 -8.57 -16.94 -30.05
C VAL A 9 -7.54 -15.90 -29.63
N LEU A 10 -7.79 -14.65 -30.03
CA LEU A 10 -7.12 -13.47 -29.47
C LEU A 10 -7.57 -13.35 -28.01
N PHE A 11 -6.73 -13.81 -27.08
CA PHE A 11 -6.87 -13.48 -25.67
C PHE A 11 -6.48 -12.01 -25.51
N ALA A 12 -7.48 -11.15 -25.32
CA ALA A 12 -7.25 -9.78 -24.89
C ALA A 12 -6.71 -9.85 -23.45
N LEU A 13 -5.39 -9.69 -23.30
CA LEU A 13 -4.76 -9.36 -22.02
C LEU A 13 -5.30 -7.99 -21.61
N SER A 14 -6.27 -7.97 -20.70
CA SER A 14 -6.58 -6.76 -19.96
C SER A 14 -5.36 -6.44 -19.11
N LEU A 15 -4.52 -5.51 -19.59
CA LEU A 15 -3.59 -4.80 -18.71
C LEU A 15 -4.46 -4.09 -17.67
N ALA A 16 -4.61 -4.69 -16.50
CA ALA A 16 -4.79 -3.91 -15.30
C ALA A 16 -3.55 -3.02 -15.22
N PHE A 17 -3.74 -1.71 -15.42
CA PHE A 17 -2.70 -0.73 -15.16
C PHE A 17 -2.38 -0.82 -13.66
N LEU A 18 -1.37 -1.61 -13.33
CA LEU A 18 -0.72 -1.62 -12.03
C LEU A 18 0.03 -0.29 -11.94
N PHE A 19 -0.56 0.69 -11.27
CA PHE A 19 0.13 1.92 -10.94
C PHE A 19 1.18 1.57 -9.89
N ALA A 20 2.45 1.57 -10.30
CA ALA A 20 3.56 1.48 -9.36
C ALA A 20 3.51 2.70 -8.42
N CYS A 21 3.94 2.50 -7.18
CA CYS A 21 4.01 3.58 -6.20
C CYS A 21 5.05 4.60 -6.66
N SER A 22 4.60 5.78 -7.09
CA SER A 22 5.45 6.89 -7.57
C SER A 22 5.99 6.74 -9.01
N ASP A 23 5.16 6.33 -9.97
CA ASP A 23 5.40 6.70 -11.37
C ASP A 23 4.80 8.10 -11.63
N ASP A 24 5.68 9.03 -11.98
CA ASP A 24 5.47 10.48 -12.16
C ASP A 24 4.23 10.87 -12.99
N ASP A 25 3.30 11.61 -12.36
CA ASP A 25 2.53 12.67 -13.05
C ASP A 25 3.42 13.93 -13.12
N SER A 26 4.39 13.96 -14.03
CA SER A 26 5.22 15.17 -14.22
C SER A 26 4.51 16.22 -15.10
N ASP A 27 4.10 17.30 -14.43
CA ASP A 27 4.08 18.72 -14.82
C ASP A 27 3.29 19.23 -16.02
N THR A 28 2.28 20.07 -15.75
CA THR A 28 2.38 21.52 -16.05
C THR A 28 1.52 22.36 -15.09
N PHE A 29 2.10 23.06 -14.13
CA PHE A 29 1.60 24.39 -13.79
C PHE A 29 2.74 25.31 -13.36
N LEU A 30 3.14 26.17 -14.30
CA LEU A 30 4.17 27.17 -14.11
C LEU A 30 3.72 28.22 -13.08
N VAL A 31 4.63 28.54 -12.17
CA VAL A 31 4.59 29.67 -11.24
C VAL A 31 4.60 31.00 -12.01
N ARG A 32 3.61 31.88 -11.77
CA ARG A 32 3.81 33.30 -11.34
C ARG A 32 2.52 34.13 -11.41
N GLY A 33 2.28 34.90 -10.35
CA GLY A 33 2.10 36.35 -10.46
C GLY A 33 0.70 36.91 -10.23
N ASP A 34 0.51 37.50 -9.05
CA ASP A 34 -0.47 38.53 -8.72
C ASP A 34 -0.70 39.55 -9.85
N TYR A 35 -1.97 39.87 -10.17
CA TYR A 35 -2.37 41.26 -10.43
C TYR A 35 -3.88 41.49 -10.24
N ARG A 36 -4.17 42.64 -9.64
CA ARG A 36 -5.48 43.16 -9.21
C ARG A 36 -6.47 43.49 -10.35
N SER A 37 -7.75 43.43 -9.98
CA SER A 37 -8.90 44.30 -10.29
C SER A 37 -9.13 44.78 -11.73
N TYR A 38 -10.36 44.64 -12.24
CA TYR A 38 -11.32 45.74 -12.46
C TYR A 38 -12.68 45.18 -12.94
N GLN A 39 -13.74 45.74 -12.34
CA GLN A 39 -15.11 46.01 -12.84
C GLN A 39 -15.18 46.36 -14.34
N ASP A 40 -16.29 46.36 -15.07
CA ASP A 40 -17.75 46.15 -14.94
C ASP A 40 -18.23 45.83 -16.38
N ASP A 41 -19.44 45.31 -16.55
CA ASP A 41 -20.47 45.87 -17.46
C ASP A 41 -21.48 44.83 -17.94
N GLU A 42 -22.71 45.30 -17.91
CA GLU A 42 -23.97 44.57 -17.95
C GLU A 42 -24.47 44.27 -19.39
N ASP A 43 -25.65 43.64 -19.38
CA ASP A 43 -26.74 43.77 -20.34
C ASP A 43 -27.11 42.56 -21.23
N ASP A 44 -27.96 41.73 -20.62
CA ASP A 44 -29.39 41.57 -20.94
C ASP A 44 -29.78 41.07 -22.36
N PHE A 45 -30.48 39.92 -22.42
CA PHE A 45 -31.85 39.89 -22.96
C PHE A 45 -32.57 38.56 -22.63
N SER A 46 -33.70 38.71 -21.95
CA SER A 46 -34.69 37.68 -21.62
C SER A 46 -35.47 37.13 -22.82
N SER A 47 -35.91 35.88 -22.71
CA SER A 47 -37.30 35.37 -22.87
C SER A 47 -37.24 33.87 -23.17
N SER A 48 -38.13 32.97 -22.75
CA SER A 48 -39.29 32.96 -21.87
C SER A 48 -39.75 31.49 -21.85
N SER A 49 -40.00 30.95 -20.65
CA SER A 49 -41.09 30.01 -20.29
C SER A 49 -41.45 28.85 -21.27
N ALA A 50 -41.58 27.59 -20.84
CA ALA A 50 -42.50 27.21 -19.77
C ALA A 50 -42.67 25.67 -19.55
N TYR A 51 -43.47 25.37 -18.52
CA TYR A 51 -44.28 24.19 -18.18
C TYR A 51 -43.63 22.90 -17.62
N SER A 52 -44.05 22.63 -16.39
CA SER A 52 -43.89 21.46 -15.52
C SER A 52 -44.54 20.17 -16.07
N SER A 53 -44.05 19.00 -15.66
CA SER A 53 -44.66 18.15 -14.61
C SER A 53 -44.36 16.64 -14.73
N SER A 54 -44.13 16.06 -13.54
CA SER A 54 -44.47 14.69 -13.06
C SER A 54 -43.68 13.43 -13.49
N SER A 55 -42.96 12.89 -12.49
CA SER A 55 -43.17 11.58 -11.81
C SER A 55 -42.96 10.23 -12.52
N ALA A 56 -42.00 9.44 -11.98
CA ALA A 56 -42.07 8.01 -11.57
C ALA A 56 -40.64 7.38 -11.64
N ARG A 57 -39.95 7.05 -10.55
CA ARG A 57 -40.01 5.83 -9.69
C ARG A 57 -39.91 4.47 -10.43
N SER A 58 -38.70 3.89 -10.40
CA SER A 58 -38.32 2.60 -9.74
C SER A 58 -37.67 1.50 -10.61
N SER A 59 -36.62 0.89 -10.01
CA SER A 59 -36.17 -0.53 -10.04
C SER A 59 -35.65 -1.12 -11.37
N SER A 60 -34.34 -1.36 -11.50
CA SER A 60 -33.53 -2.51 -11.02
C SER A 60 -33.56 -3.74 -11.94
N SER A 61 -32.40 -4.08 -12.50
CA SER A 61 -31.91 -5.47 -12.57
C SER A 61 -30.47 -5.44 -13.06
N SER A 62 -29.57 -5.62 -12.09
CA SER A 62 -28.17 -5.93 -12.27
C SER A 62 -28.06 -7.39 -12.74
N GLU A 63 -27.66 -7.61 -13.98
CA GLU A 63 -27.18 -8.91 -14.41
C GLU A 63 -25.69 -9.02 -14.07
N GLN A 64 -25.44 -9.85 -13.06
CA GLN A 64 -24.13 -10.26 -12.62
C GLN A 64 -23.40 -11.00 -13.75
N ARG A 65 -22.17 -10.55 -14.04
CA ARG A 65 -21.16 -11.39 -14.67
C ARG A 65 -20.09 -11.66 -13.64
N SER A 66 -20.13 -12.88 -13.13
CA SER A 66 -19.13 -13.50 -12.27
C SER A 66 -17.76 -13.45 -12.92
N SER A 67 -16.83 -12.72 -12.29
CA SER A 67 -15.40 -12.80 -12.57
C SER A 67 -14.83 -13.99 -11.79
N SER A 68 -14.08 -14.84 -12.49
CA SER A 68 -13.43 -16.04 -11.97
C SER A 68 -12.47 -15.73 -10.83
N SER A 69 -12.63 -16.43 -9.71
CA SER A 69 -11.78 -16.37 -8.52
C SER A 69 -10.39 -16.92 -8.82
N SER A 70 -9.36 -16.08 -8.72
CA SER A 70 -8.00 -16.59 -8.55
C SER A 70 -7.80 -17.19 -7.15
N ASP A 71 -8.56 -16.75 -6.15
CA ASP A 71 -8.24 -17.03 -4.75
C ASP A 71 -9.49 -17.43 -3.95
N ALA A 72 -10.09 -18.57 -4.29
CA ALA A 72 -11.29 -19.11 -3.63
C ALA A 72 -11.12 -19.39 -2.11
N TRP A 73 -9.89 -19.28 -1.58
CA TRP A 73 -9.60 -19.40 -0.16
C TRP A 73 -9.85 -18.10 0.62
N LEU A 74 -9.75 -16.93 -0.03
CA LEU A 74 -10.00 -15.64 0.64
C LEU A 74 -11.47 -15.50 1.08
N ASP A 75 -12.40 -16.16 0.38
CA ASP A 75 -13.83 -16.21 0.72
C ASP A 75 -14.12 -16.96 2.04
N THR A 76 -13.14 -17.70 2.56
CA THR A 76 -13.27 -18.48 3.82
C THR A 76 -12.65 -17.79 5.03
N ILE A 77 -12.00 -16.64 4.85
CA ILE A 77 -11.35 -15.90 5.94
C ILE A 77 -12.44 -15.28 6.85
N PRO A 78 -12.43 -15.57 8.17
CA PRO A 78 -13.41 -14.99 9.09
C PRO A 78 -13.21 -13.47 9.19
N TYR A 79 -14.31 -12.72 9.29
CA TYR A 79 -14.21 -11.29 9.62
C TYR A 79 -13.59 -11.12 11.01
N VAL A 80 -12.52 -10.35 11.10
CA VAL A 80 -11.89 -9.95 12.37
C VAL A 80 -12.27 -8.50 12.62
N SER A 81 -12.89 -8.22 13.76
CA SER A 81 -13.18 -6.85 14.16
C SER A 81 -11.88 -6.12 14.52
N PRO A 82 -11.79 -4.80 14.26
CA PRO A 82 -10.81 -3.93 14.89
C PRO A 82 -10.63 -4.24 16.37
N CYS A 83 -9.39 -4.21 16.85
CA CYS A 83 -9.07 -4.44 18.26
C CYS A 83 -8.84 -3.13 19.03
N ARG A 84 -8.76 -2.00 18.32
CA ARG A 84 -8.58 -0.67 18.90
C ARG A 84 -9.58 0.33 18.33
N ASP A 85 -10.01 1.25 19.19
CA ASP A 85 -10.79 2.44 18.82
C ASP A 85 -10.34 3.67 19.65
N GLU A 86 -11.14 4.75 19.67
CA GLU A 86 -10.81 5.98 20.41
C GLU A 86 -10.86 5.82 21.94
N GLU A 87 -11.59 4.82 22.44
CA GLU A 87 -11.86 4.64 23.88
C GLU A 87 -11.03 3.49 24.47
N ASP A 88 -10.84 2.41 23.72
CA ASP A 88 -10.19 1.18 24.19
C ASP A 88 -9.17 0.60 23.20
N ASP A 89 -8.10 0.02 23.75
CA ASP A 89 -7.13 -0.81 23.01
C ASP A 89 -7.13 -2.24 23.60
N ASN A 90 -7.77 -3.15 22.87
CA ASN A 90 -7.88 -4.58 23.20
C ASN A 90 -7.00 -5.44 22.27
N CYS A 91 -6.06 -4.83 21.53
CA CYS A 91 -5.14 -5.57 20.68
C CYS A 91 -4.21 -6.47 21.51
N LYS A 92 -3.91 -7.65 20.97
CA LYS A 92 -3.03 -8.61 21.63
C LYS A 92 -1.59 -8.31 21.22
N TYR A 93 -0.90 -7.54 22.07
CA TYR A 93 0.49 -7.20 21.85
C TYR A 93 1.45 -8.24 22.45
N GLY A 94 2.62 -8.34 21.82
CA GLY A 94 3.76 -9.11 22.30
C GLY A 94 5.07 -8.37 22.08
N ILE A 95 6.17 -9.07 22.38
CA ILE A 95 7.52 -8.57 22.15
C ILE A 95 8.33 -9.65 21.45
N LEU A 96 8.98 -9.27 20.35
CA LEU A 96 10.03 -10.02 19.69
C LEU A 96 11.39 -9.49 20.16
N ALA A 97 12.10 -10.26 20.98
CA ALA A 97 13.48 -9.97 21.33
C ALA A 97 14.42 -10.55 20.27
N ASP A 98 15.22 -9.71 19.65
CA ASP A 98 16.25 -10.10 18.69
C ASP A 98 17.57 -10.32 19.42
N GLU A 99 17.95 -11.58 19.64
CA GLU A 99 19.19 -11.93 20.34
C GLU A 99 20.46 -11.54 19.57
N ARG A 100 20.35 -11.25 18.27
CA ARG A 100 21.50 -10.94 17.40
C ARG A 100 22.08 -9.57 17.70
N ASP A 101 21.25 -8.60 18.09
CA ASP A 101 21.64 -7.22 18.38
C ASP A 101 21.07 -6.64 19.69
N GLY A 102 20.24 -7.41 20.39
CA GLY A 102 19.61 -7.02 21.65
C GLY A 102 18.42 -6.08 21.50
N GLN A 103 17.94 -5.82 20.28
CA GLN A 103 16.75 -5.02 20.06
C GLN A 103 15.49 -5.79 20.45
N SER A 104 14.43 -5.06 20.76
CA SER A 104 13.11 -5.62 21.05
C SER A 104 12.07 -4.87 20.24
N TYR A 105 11.24 -5.61 19.54
CA TYR A 105 10.20 -5.08 18.67
C TYR A 105 8.83 -5.44 19.21
N ARG A 106 7.90 -4.50 19.18
CA ARG A 106 6.49 -4.76 19.46
C ARG A 106 5.90 -5.62 18.36
N THR A 107 5.03 -6.53 18.76
CA THR A 107 4.28 -7.41 17.86
C THR A 107 2.80 -7.33 18.17
N VAL A 108 1.95 -7.69 17.21
CA VAL A 108 0.50 -7.72 17.37
C VAL A 108 -0.10 -8.94 16.67
N ASP A 109 -1.05 -9.59 17.32
CA ASP A 109 -1.83 -10.67 16.69
C ASP A 109 -3.00 -10.09 15.89
N ILE A 110 -3.06 -10.38 14.60
CA ILE A 110 -4.15 -10.01 13.70
C ILE A 110 -4.66 -11.28 13.03
N GLY A 111 -5.87 -11.71 13.43
CA GLY A 111 -6.38 -13.02 13.06
C GLY A 111 -5.51 -14.14 13.64
N GLU A 112 -4.99 -15.00 12.76
CA GLU A 112 -4.07 -16.10 13.13
C GLU A 112 -2.59 -15.75 12.94
N GLN A 113 -2.29 -14.52 12.51
CA GLN A 113 -0.95 -14.06 12.19
C GLN A 113 -0.39 -13.14 13.28
N THR A 114 0.83 -13.39 13.74
CA THR A 114 1.55 -12.48 14.64
C THR A 114 2.52 -11.63 13.84
N TRP A 115 2.22 -10.34 13.72
CA TRP A 115 2.99 -9.37 12.94
C TRP A 115 3.93 -8.54 13.80
N MET A 116 5.06 -8.12 13.25
CA MET A 116 5.79 -6.97 13.81
C MET A 116 4.95 -5.69 13.66
N ALA A 117 4.78 -4.96 14.76
CA ALA A 117 4.14 -3.64 14.80
C ALA A 117 5.14 -2.51 14.53
N GLU A 118 6.43 -2.84 14.42
CA GLU A 118 7.54 -1.93 14.13
C GLU A 118 8.33 -2.44 12.93
N ASN A 119 8.94 -1.53 12.17
CA ASN A 119 9.82 -1.92 11.07
C ASN A 119 11.14 -2.49 11.65
N LEU A 120 11.69 -3.51 11.01
CA LEU A 120 12.94 -4.14 11.45
C LEU A 120 14.11 -3.14 11.39
N ASN A 121 14.92 -3.08 12.44
CA ASN A 121 16.07 -2.17 12.57
C ASN A 121 17.41 -2.91 12.75
N TYR A 122 17.49 -4.18 12.33
CA TYR A 122 18.72 -4.96 12.38
C TYR A 122 19.76 -4.45 11.37
N ALA A 123 20.98 -4.18 11.82
CA ALA A 123 22.03 -3.67 10.93
C ALA A 123 22.69 -4.81 10.13
N SER A 124 22.30 -4.97 8.86
CA SER A 124 23.01 -5.80 7.89
C SER A 124 24.09 -5.00 7.14
N GLU A 125 24.96 -5.69 6.40
CA GLU A 125 26.04 -5.05 5.60
C GLU A 125 25.51 -4.05 4.56
N SER A 126 24.32 -4.30 3.97
CA SER A 126 23.75 -3.45 2.91
C SER A 126 22.54 -2.62 3.36
N SER A 127 22.09 -2.79 4.61
CA SER A 127 21.00 -2.00 5.18
C SER A 127 21.36 -0.52 5.29
N LYS A 128 20.36 0.35 5.14
CA LYS A 128 20.53 1.80 5.31
C LYS A 128 19.48 2.39 6.23
N CYS A 129 19.89 3.39 7.00
CA CYS A 129 18.95 4.34 7.56
C CYS A 129 18.49 5.30 6.47
N TYR A 130 17.27 5.79 6.56
CA TYR A 130 16.84 6.88 5.68
C TYR A 130 17.80 8.07 5.82
N ASN A 131 18.24 8.64 4.70
CA ASN A 131 19.19 9.75 4.64
C ASN A 131 20.48 9.54 5.46
N ASP A 132 20.88 8.29 5.65
CA ASP A 132 22.04 7.87 6.45
C ASP A 132 22.02 8.38 7.91
N SER A 133 20.84 8.68 8.46
CA SER A 133 20.66 9.19 9.83
C SER A 133 20.24 8.10 10.81
N LEU A 134 20.99 7.92 11.90
CA LEU A 134 20.62 6.98 12.96
C LEU A 134 19.28 7.33 13.62
N GLU A 135 18.93 8.61 13.72
CA GLU A 135 17.63 9.03 14.25
C GLU A 135 16.47 8.50 13.39
N TYR A 136 16.65 8.44 12.08
CA TYR A 136 15.64 7.86 11.19
C TYR A 136 15.61 6.33 11.25
N CYS A 137 16.71 5.67 11.55
CA CYS A 137 16.69 4.24 11.88
C CYS A 137 15.86 3.97 13.13
N ASP A 138 16.04 4.78 14.19
CA ASP A 138 15.32 4.60 15.45
C ASP A 138 13.81 4.87 15.29
N LEU A 139 13.43 5.80 14.41
CA LEU A 139 12.03 6.13 14.15
C LEU A 139 11.34 5.20 13.15
N TYR A 140 12.02 4.85 12.05
CA TYR A 140 11.40 4.21 10.89
C TYR A 140 11.94 2.81 10.60
N GLY A 141 12.92 2.34 11.35
CA GLY A 141 13.68 1.13 11.04
C GLY A 141 14.64 1.34 9.86
N ARG A 142 15.20 0.23 9.39
CA ARG A 142 16.14 0.21 8.27
C ARG A 142 15.46 -0.16 6.97
N LEU A 143 16.11 0.26 5.88
CA LEU A 143 15.80 -0.14 4.52
C LEU A 143 16.78 -1.22 4.08
N TYR A 144 16.28 -2.29 3.49
CA TYR A 144 17.05 -3.48 3.12
C TYR A 144 16.96 -3.75 1.62
N SER A 145 18.00 -4.32 1.04
CA SER A 145 17.90 -4.92 -0.29
C SER A 145 17.00 -6.15 -0.22
N TRP A 146 16.44 -6.60 -1.35
CA TRP A 146 15.61 -7.80 -1.32
C TRP A 146 16.39 -9.04 -0.89
N ALA A 147 17.66 -9.14 -1.31
CA ALA A 147 18.54 -10.25 -0.90
C ALA A 147 18.74 -10.29 0.63
N ASP A 148 18.96 -9.13 1.26
CA ASP A 148 19.03 -9.05 2.72
C ASP A 148 17.68 -9.35 3.37
N ALA A 149 16.58 -8.82 2.82
CA ALA A 149 15.23 -8.99 3.35
C ALA A 149 14.81 -10.46 3.49
N MET A 150 15.28 -11.32 2.59
CA MET A 150 15.00 -12.76 2.62
C MET A 150 15.61 -13.49 3.83
N GLU A 151 16.65 -12.95 4.44
CA GLU A 151 17.44 -13.60 5.49
C GLU A 151 17.45 -12.83 6.82
N VAL A 152 16.97 -11.58 6.82
CA VAL A 152 17.16 -10.65 7.94
C VAL A 152 16.19 -10.89 9.10
N CYS A 153 15.08 -11.58 8.88
CA CYS A 153 14.13 -11.86 9.94
C CYS A 153 14.72 -12.77 11.04
N PRO A 154 14.43 -12.53 12.34
CA PRO A 154 14.92 -13.37 13.42
C PRO A 154 14.45 -14.83 13.30
N SER A 155 15.14 -15.74 13.98
CA SER A 155 14.74 -17.16 13.98
C SER A 155 13.29 -17.36 14.44
N GLY A 156 12.53 -18.14 13.67
CA GLY A 156 11.10 -18.37 13.91
C GLY A 156 10.19 -17.27 13.37
N TRP A 157 10.75 -16.28 12.66
CA TRP A 157 10.05 -15.25 11.91
C TRP A 157 10.52 -15.27 10.46
N HIS A 158 9.69 -14.80 9.55
CA HIS A 158 10.01 -14.79 8.12
C HIS A 158 9.57 -13.50 7.44
N LEU A 159 10.15 -13.24 6.25
CA LEU A 159 9.68 -12.20 5.35
C LEU A 159 8.31 -12.64 4.78
N PRO A 160 7.23 -11.87 5.02
CA PRO A 160 5.89 -12.28 4.62
C PRO A 160 5.78 -12.41 3.09
N SER A 161 5.06 -13.42 2.65
CA SER A 161 4.65 -13.60 1.27
C SER A 161 3.53 -12.62 0.90
N LEU A 162 3.29 -12.43 -0.40
CA LEU A 162 2.16 -11.65 -0.88
C LEU A 162 0.84 -12.17 -0.31
N ASP A 163 0.63 -13.49 -0.29
CA ASP A 163 -0.62 -14.09 0.22
C ASP A 163 -0.83 -13.85 1.72
N GLU A 164 0.24 -13.79 2.51
CA GLU A 164 0.16 -13.43 3.93
C GLU A 164 -0.22 -11.96 4.12
N TRP A 165 0.30 -11.06 3.29
CA TRP A 165 -0.18 -9.68 3.23
C TRP A 165 -1.65 -9.62 2.80
N LYS A 166 -2.09 -10.45 1.84
CA LYS A 166 -3.50 -10.53 1.44
C LYS A 166 -4.42 -10.90 2.57
N ILE A 167 -4.02 -11.83 3.41
CA ILE A 167 -4.77 -12.19 4.62
C ILE A 167 -4.92 -10.97 5.53
N LEU A 168 -3.82 -10.27 5.84
CA LEU A 168 -3.82 -9.07 6.68
C LEU A 168 -4.78 -7.99 6.17
N TYR A 169 -4.63 -7.57 4.91
CA TYR A 169 -5.47 -6.50 4.40
C TYR A 169 -6.92 -6.95 4.17
N THR A 170 -7.17 -8.24 3.98
CA THR A 170 -8.54 -8.79 3.94
C THR A 170 -9.21 -8.65 5.30
N TYR A 171 -8.52 -8.97 6.40
CA TYR A 171 -9.03 -8.68 7.75
C TYR A 171 -9.31 -7.19 7.96
N ALA A 172 -8.43 -6.32 7.45
CA ALA A 172 -8.60 -4.88 7.57
C ALA A 172 -9.73 -4.29 6.68
N GLY A 173 -10.46 -5.10 5.90
CA GLY A 173 -11.59 -4.64 5.08
C GLY A 173 -11.29 -4.57 3.57
N GLY A 174 -10.20 -5.20 3.14
CA GLY A 174 -9.77 -5.27 1.75
C GLY A 174 -8.90 -4.10 1.30
N ILE A 175 -8.28 -4.24 0.12
CA ILE A 175 -7.23 -3.35 -0.42
C ILE A 175 -7.62 -1.86 -0.48
N TYR A 176 -8.91 -1.54 -0.58
CA TYR A 176 -9.42 -0.17 -0.66
C TYR A 176 -9.63 0.52 0.70
N THR A 177 -9.65 -0.23 1.80
CA THR A 177 -9.93 0.32 3.15
C THR A 177 -8.88 -0.06 4.19
N SER A 178 -8.06 -1.08 3.91
CA SER A 178 -7.03 -1.55 4.82
C SER A 178 -5.97 -0.49 5.12
N ALA A 179 -5.67 0.39 4.16
CA ALA A 179 -4.65 1.42 4.31
C ALA A 179 -4.91 2.32 5.52
N SER A 180 -6.04 3.02 5.55
CA SER A 180 -6.42 3.89 6.66
C SER A 180 -6.54 3.15 8.00
N LYS A 181 -6.93 1.88 8.01
CA LYS A 181 -7.02 1.10 9.26
C LYS A 181 -5.69 0.57 9.81
N LEU A 182 -4.63 0.54 9.00
CA LEU A 182 -3.33 -0.03 9.40
C LEU A 182 -2.26 1.06 9.62
N ARG A 183 -2.45 2.26 9.06
CA ARG A 183 -1.51 3.39 9.20
C ARG A 183 -1.58 4.06 10.55
N THR A 184 -0.43 4.55 11.00
CA THR A 184 -0.36 5.40 12.19
C THR A 184 -1.26 6.63 12.08
N THR A 185 -1.70 7.10 13.24
CA THR A 185 -2.55 8.28 13.40
C THR A 185 -1.84 9.62 13.17
N SER A 186 -0.54 9.59 12.88
CA SER A 186 0.26 10.78 12.59
C SER A 186 1.54 10.41 11.83
N GLY A 187 2.24 11.43 11.35
CA GLY A 187 3.55 11.31 10.72
C GLY A 187 3.51 11.23 9.19
N TRP A 188 2.32 11.26 8.60
CA TRP A 188 2.13 11.33 7.15
C TRP A 188 2.12 12.79 6.69
N MET A 189 2.74 13.08 5.55
CA MET A 189 2.80 14.43 4.98
C MET A 189 1.42 14.94 4.57
N ASN A 190 0.59 14.05 4.02
CA ASN A 190 -0.80 14.33 3.72
C ASN A 190 -1.65 13.94 4.95
N PRO A 191 -2.33 14.88 5.62
CA PRO A 191 -3.22 14.55 6.74
C PRO A 191 -4.33 13.57 6.37
N ASP A 192 -4.82 13.62 5.12
CA ASP A 192 -5.84 12.67 4.63
C ASP A 192 -5.30 11.24 4.47
N ALA A 193 -3.98 11.05 4.58
CA ALA A 193 -3.32 9.75 4.54
C ALA A 193 -3.04 9.18 5.94
N GLU A 194 -3.29 9.95 7.01
CA GLU A 194 -3.23 9.45 8.38
C GLU A 194 -4.30 8.37 8.60
N GLY A 195 -3.93 7.34 9.35
CA GLY A 195 -4.82 6.22 9.64
C GLY A 195 -5.42 6.27 11.03
N THR A 196 -6.19 5.24 11.36
CA THR A 196 -6.73 5.00 12.69
C THR A 196 -5.94 3.93 13.45
N ASP A 197 -5.18 3.11 12.72
CA ASP A 197 -4.41 1.98 13.24
C ASP A 197 -5.25 1.07 14.17
N ASP A 198 -6.48 0.78 13.70
CA ASP A 198 -7.52 -0.08 14.31
C ASP A 198 -7.03 -1.48 14.76
N TYR A 199 -5.89 -1.92 14.22
CA TYR A 199 -5.31 -3.23 14.46
C TYR A 199 -3.96 -3.20 15.19
N GLY A 200 -3.49 -2.02 15.62
CA GLY A 200 -2.19 -1.87 16.30
C GLY A 200 -0.98 -2.26 15.43
N PHE A 201 -1.14 -2.25 14.11
CA PHE A 201 -0.12 -2.59 13.12
C PHE A 201 0.87 -1.44 12.90
N SER A 202 0.42 -0.18 13.01
CA SER A 202 1.24 1.03 13.03
C SER A 202 2.17 1.21 11.82
N VAL A 203 1.62 1.28 10.59
CA VAL A 203 2.43 1.61 9.40
C VAL A 203 2.92 3.06 9.43
N LEU A 204 4.24 3.22 9.41
CA LEU A 204 4.93 4.52 9.34
C LEU A 204 5.43 4.81 7.91
N PRO A 205 5.36 6.07 7.44
CA PRO A 205 5.80 6.46 6.10
C PRO A 205 7.33 6.63 6.03
N ALA A 206 8.03 5.49 6.05
CA ALA A 206 9.49 5.39 6.09
C ALA A 206 10.18 5.75 4.76
N GLY A 207 9.41 5.90 3.67
CA GLY A 207 9.96 6.07 2.33
C GLY A 207 10.77 4.86 1.86
N ALA A 208 11.65 5.10 0.89
CA ALA A 208 12.52 4.09 0.30
C ALA A 208 13.82 4.70 -0.23
N PHE A 209 14.81 3.86 -0.52
CA PHE A 209 15.94 4.21 -1.36
C PHE A 209 15.74 3.59 -2.74
N ARG A 210 15.86 4.39 -3.80
CA ARG A 210 15.76 3.91 -5.19
C ARG A 210 16.97 4.33 -6.01
N ASP A 211 17.51 3.39 -6.77
CA ASP A 211 18.57 3.60 -7.75
C ASP A 211 18.00 3.67 -9.18
N LEU A 212 17.14 4.66 -9.41
CA LEU A 212 16.52 4.94 -10.72
C LEU A 212 16.65 6.44 -11.03
N HIS A 213 17.22 6.78 -12.18
CA HIS A 213 17.41 8.16 -12.67
C HIS A 213 18.05 9.11 -11.62
N GLY A 214 18.99 8.58 -10.83
CA GLY A 214 19.62 9.25 -9.70
C GLY A 214 19.34 8.51 -8.40
N SER A 215 20.38 7.88 -7.85
CA SER A 215 20.32 7.14 -6.60
C SER A 215 19.97 8.06 -5.44
N GLY A 216 18.90 7.76 -4.70
CA GLY A 216 18.54 8.60 -3.57
C GLY A 216 17.39 8.06 -2.73
N PHE A 217 17.28 8.64 -1.55
CA PHE A 217 16.15 8.45 -0.66
C PHE A 217 14.94 9.26 -1.16
N ARG A 218 13.75 8.67 -1.12
CA ARG A 218 12.50 9.23 -1.65
C ARG A 218 11.32 8.87 -0.75
N ASP A 219 10.21 9.56 -0.93
CA ASP A 219 8.89 9.24 -0.36
C ASP A 219 8.80 9.19 1.18
N LEU A 220 9.75 9.78 1.92
CA LEU A 220 9.62 9.92 3.38
C LEU A 220 8.41 10.81 3.70
N TYR A 221 7.64 10.41 4.71
CA TYR A 221 6.36 11.01 5.05
C TYR A 221 5.25 10.81 4.02
N GLU A 222 5.54 10.38 2.78
CA GLU A 222 4.53 10.18 1.74
C GLU A 222 4.07 8.73 1.61
N SER A 223 5.00 7.77 1.73
CA SER A 223 4.70 6.35 1.49
C SER A 223 5.44 5.43 2.46
N ALA A 224 4.84 4.25 2.67
CA ALA A 224 5.51 3.11 3.29
C ALA A 224 5.54 1.95 2.31
N ILE A 225 6.72 1.38 2.06
CA ILE A 225 6.90 0.32 1.07
C ILE A 225 7.61 -0.86 1.74
N PHE A 226 7.01 -2.03 1.61
CA PHE A 226 7.49 -3.27 2.22
C PHE A 226 7.84 -4.32 1.18
N TRP A 227 8.95 -5.01 1.42
CA TRP A 227 9.27 -6.22 0.67
C TRP A 227 8.27 -7.34 0.97
N THR A 228 8.04 -8.19 -0.04
CA THR A 228 7.49 -9.53 0.16
C THR A 228 8.52 -10.59 -0.24
N SER A 229 8.28 -11.84 0.14
CA SER A 229 9.06 -12.99 -0.32
C SER A 229 8.58 -13.56 -1.66
N THR A 230 7.56 -12.98 -2.29
CA THR A 230 6.93 -13.51 -3.51
C THR A 230 7.50 -12.85 -4.76
N ASP A 231 8.16 -13.65 -5.60
CA ASP A 231 8.66 -13.21 -6.91
C ASP A 231 7.55 -12.63 -7.80
N TYR A 232 7.88 -11.61 -8.58
CA TYR A 232 6.94 -11.03 -9.51
C TYR A 232 6.79 -11.92 -10.75
N ALA A 233 5.54 -12.28 -11.09
CA ALA A 233 5.28 -13.28 -12.12
C ALA A 233 5.74 -12.89 -13.54
N TYR A 234 5.94 -11.60 -13.81
CA TYR A 234 6.23 -11.08 -15.15
C TYR A 234 7.68 -10.60 -15.33
N SER A 235 8.50 -10.63 -14.28
CA SER A 235 9.90 -10.17 -14.32
C SER A 235 10.72 -10.86 -13.24
N GLU A 236 11.79 -11.55 -13.64
CA GLU A 236 12.72 -12.19 -12.70
C GLU A 236 13.54 -11.19 -11.88
N LEU A 237 13.60 -9.93 -12.35
CA LEU A 237 14.31 -8.83 -11.70
C LEU A 237 13.47 -8.17 -10.60
N ASP A 238 12.17 -8.43 -10.58
CA ASP A 238 11.21 -7.78 -9.70
C ASP A 238 10.60 -8.75 -8.70
N VAL A 239 10.07 -8.19 -7.62
CA VAL A 239 9.37 -8.88 -6.55
C VAL A 239 8.13 -8.07 -6.24
N TYR A 240 7.04 -8.73 -5.85
CA TYR A 240 5.89 -8.02 -5.31
C TYR A 240 6.30 -7.21 -4.08
N ASP A 241 5.81 -5.98 -4.02
CA ASP A 241 5.91 -5.13 -2.84
C ASP A 241 4.50 -4.71 -2.39
N ILE A 242 4.42 -4.27 -1.14
CA ILE A 242 3.21 -3.66 -0.59
C ILE A 242 3.49 -2.18 -0.39
N CYS A 243 2.76 -1.32 -1.11
CA CYS A 243 2.84 0.11 -0.93
C CYS A 243 1.60 0.67 -0.22
N PHE A 244 1.82 1.45 0.83
CA PHE A 244 0.84 2.38 1.39
C PHE A 244 1.11 3.76 0.80
N ASP A 245 0.29 4.16 -0.19
CA ASP A 245 0.45 5.39 -1.00
C ASP A 245 -0.20 6.62 -0.35
N LYS A 246 0.33 7.81 -0.62
CA LYS A 246 -0.18 9.11 -0.14
C LYS A 246 -1.66 9.43 -0.42
N ARG A 247 -2.34 8.69 -1.30
CA ARG A 247 -3.76 8.86 -1.68
C ARG A 247 -4.71 7.91 -0.94
N ASP A 248 -4.34 7.49 0.28
CA ASP A 248 -5.09 6.53 1.11
C ASP A 248 -5.40 5.21 0.41
N LYS A 249 -4.40 4.63 -0.26
CA LYS A 249 -4.53 3.31 -0.89
C LYS A 249 -3.38 2.41 -0.49
N MET A 250 -3.72 1.13 -0.37
CA MET A 250 -2.74 0.06 -0.37
C MET A 250 -2.71 -0.53 -1.77
N VAL A 251 -1.54 -0.78 -2.34
CA VAL A 251 -1.38 -1.30 -3.70
C VAL A 251 -0.37 -2.44 -3.69
N ASP A 252 -0.74 -3.54 -4.34
CA ASP A 252 0.20 -4.61 -4.68
C ASP A 252 1.01 -4.13 -5.89
N GLY A 253 2.25 -3.73 -5.65
CA GLY A 253 3.16 -3.22 -6.67
C GLY A 253 4.24 -4.23 -7.01
N HIS A 254 5.33 -3.73 -7.57
CA HIS A 254 6.55 -4.50 -7.75
C HIS A 254 7.76 -3.57 -7.67
N SER A 255 8.85 -4.11 -7.13
CA SER A 255 10.12 -3.40 -7.01
C SER A 255 11.28 -4.27 -7.49
N GLN A 256 12.24 -3.63 -8.17
CA GLN A 256 13.49 -4.27 -8.61
C GLN A 256 14.33 -4.71 -7.41
N LYS A 257 14.74 -5.99 -7.42
CA LYS A 257 15.51 -6.65 -6.36
C LYS A 257 16.82 -5.93 -6.01
N THR A 258 17.53 -5.45 -7.03
CA THR A 258 18.91 -4.96 -6.90
C THR A 258 19.03 -3.45 -6.86
N ARG A 259 17.93 -2.71 -7.01
CA ARG A 259 17.94 -1.24 -7.14
C ARG A 259 17.17 -0.51 -6.04
N ASN A 260 16.48 -1.25 -5.18
CA ASN A 260 15.67 -0.66 -4.14
C ASN A 260 16.11 -1.14 -2.76
N LEU A 261 15.99 -0.26 -1.78
CA LEU A 261 15.98 -0.65 -0.37
C LEU A 261 14.63 -0.24 0.22
N LEU A 262 13.89 -1.23 0.74
CA LEU A 262 12.55 -1.07 1.28
C LEU A 262 12.49 -1.55 2.73
N SER A 263 11.41 -1.21 3.42
CA SER A 263 11.21 -1.63 4.81
C SER A 263 10.90 -3.13 4.88
N VAL A 264 11.20 -3.74 6.02
CA VAL A 264 10.87 -5.14 6.32
C VAL A 264 10.04 -5.18 7.60
N ARG A 265 8.95 -5.96 7.57
CA ARG A 265 8.21 -6.41 8.75
C ARG A 265 8.11 -7.91 8.70
N CYS A 266 8.65 -8.56 9.72
CA CYS A 266 8.61 -10.00 9.80
C CYS A 266 7.27 -10.48 10.36
N LEU A 267 6.89 -11.68 9.96
CA LEU A 267 5.69 -12.37 10.40
C LEU A 267 6.05 -13.68 11.08
N LYS A 268 5.17 -14.13 11.97
CA LYS A 268 5.18 -15.48 12.55
C LYS A 268 3.76 -16.05 12.51
N ASN A 269 3.65 -17.30 12.08
CA ASN A 269 2.42 -18.11 12.12
C ASN A 269 2.49 -19.16 13.23
#